data_AF-A0A7L8CXU1-F1
#
_entry.id   AF-A0A7L8CXU1-F1
#
_cell.length_a   1.000
_cell.length_b   1.000
_cell.length_c   1.000
_cell.angle_alpha   90.00
_cell.angle_beta   90.00
_cell.angle_gamma   90.00
#
_symmetry.space_group_name_H-M   'P 1'
#
loop_
_entity.id
_entity.type
_entity.pdbx_description
1 polymer ?
#
loop_
_entity_poly.entity_id
_entity_poly.type
_entity_poly.pdbx_seq_one_letter_code
_entity_poly.pdbx_strand_id
1 'polypeptide(L)'
;MRWLAGLLVVLVVMLAFLQDRLWVGEGGRGSVAALEQRVDQQARENAGLQQRNDALAAEVEDLKSGEAAVEERARSELGMIKPGETFYRVVEPEAMKVSPPAASDD
;
A
#
# COMPACT_ATOMS: atom_id res chain seq x y z
N MET A 1 39.62 9.92 60.86
CA MET A 1 38.48 10.82 60.53
C MET A 1 38.70 11.61 59.24
N ARG A 2 39.78 12.41 59.11
CA ARG A 2 40.00 13.28 57.92
C ARG A 2 40.20 12.53 56.59
N TRP A 3 40.76 11.32 56.62
CA TRP A 3 40.94 10.49 55.42
C TRP A 3 39.66 9.83 54.93
N LEU A 4 38.72 9.54 55.85
CA LEU A 4 37.38 9.06 55.48
C LEU A 4 36.61 10.15 54.72
N ALA A 5 36.75 11.41 55.13
CA ALA A 5 36.14 12.54 54.42
C ALA A 5 36.68 12.70 52.99
N GLY A 6 38.00 12.53 52.79
CA GLY A 6 38.61 12.54 51.45
C GLY A 6 38.09 11.41 50.55
N LEU A 7 37.98 10.20 51.10
CA LEU A 7 37.45 9.03 50.38
C LEU A 7 35.97 9.21 50.02
N LEU A 8 35.18 9.83 50.90
CA LEU A 8 33.78 10.16 50.65
C LEU A 8 33.64 11.17 49.49
N VAL A 9 34.47 12.20 49.45
CA VAL A 9 34.48 13.19 48.36
C VAL A 9 34.81 12.54 47.03
N VAL A 10 35.85 11.69 46.98
CA VAL A 10 36.22 10.96 45.76
C VAL A 10 35.07 10.07 45.29
N LEU A 11 34.42 9.37 46.22
CA LEU A 11 33.29 8.49 45.90
C LEU A 11 32.09 9.28 45.35
N VAL A 12 31.78 10.44 45.93
CA VAL A 12 30.70 11.33 45.47
C VAL A 12 31.01 11.89 44.08
N VAL A 13 32.25 12.31 43.83
CA VAL A 13 32.68 12.81 42.50
C VAL A 13 32.59 11.70 41.46
N MET A 14 33.04 10.49 41.79
CA MET A 14 32.94 9.34 40.90
C MET A 14 31.49 8.98 40.60
N LEU A 15 30.61 9.05 41.61
CA LEU A 15 29.18 8.79 41.44
C LEU A 15 28.52 9.86 40.56
N ALA A 16 28.83 11.14 40.77
CA ALA A 16 28.31 12.24 39.97
C ALA A 16 28.74 12.13 38.50
N PHE A 17 30.02 11.82 38.26
CA PHE A 17 30.53 11.57 36.91
C PHE A 17 29.81 10.40 36.22
N LEU A 18 29.55 9.32 36.96
CA LEU A 18 28.83 8.16 36.43
C LEU A 18 27.37 8.49 36.11
N GLN A 19 26.70 9.29 36.94
CA GLN A 19 25.32 9.72 36.67
C GLN A 19 25.23 10.66 35.47
N ASP A 20 26.18 11.59 35.32
CA ASP A 20 26.26 12.44 34.14
C ASP A 20 26.48 11.61 32.87
N ARG A 21 27.39 10.63 32.92
CA ARG A 21 27.62 9.69 31.82
C ARG A 21 26.39 8.82 31.52
N LEU A 22 25.61 8.43 32.52
CA LEU A 22 24.39 7.63 32.33
C LEU A 22 23.27 8.45 31.67
N TRP A 23 23.18 9.74 31.99
CA TRP A 23 22.21 10.64 31.35
C TRP A 23 22.62 11.04 29.92
N VAL A 24 23.89 10.89 29.56
CA VAL A 24 24.45 11.24 28.24
C VAL A 24 24.70 10.01 27.33
N GLY A 25 24.90 8.81 27.88
CA GLY A 25 25.22 7.59 27.13
C GLY A 25 23.99 6.80 26.66
N GLU A 26 24.11 6.15 25.49
CA GLU A 26 23.29 5.17 24.72
C GLU A 26 21.73 5.12 24.84
N GLY A 27 21.11 5.69 25.88
CA GLY A 27 19.67 5.75 26.13
C GLY A 27 19.21 7.02 26.87
N GLY A 28 20.08 8.01 27.04
CA GLY A 28 19.75 9.32 27.62
C GLY A 28 19.06 10.27 26.64
N ARG A 29 18.46 11.37 27.13
CA ARG A 29 17.59 12.34 26.39
C ARG A 29 18.12 12.83 25.03
N GLY A 30 19.41 12.67 24.73
CA GLY A 30 20.01 12.99 23.42
C GLY A 30 19.78 11.93 22.32
N SER A 31 19.60 10.65 22.66
CA SER A 31 19.39 9.60 21.65
C SER A 31 17.97 9.60 21.10
N VAL A 32 16.98 10.00 21.92
CA VAL A 32 15.58 10.17 21.47
C VAL A 32 15.46 11.33 20.49
N ALA A 33 16.12 12.47 20.76
CA ALA A 33 16.09 13.62 19.86
C ALA A 33 16.71 13.32 18.48
N ALA A 34 17.83 12.58 18.44
CA ALA A 34 18.46 12.19 17.19
C ALA A 34 17.67 11.12 16.41
N LEU A 35 16.92 10.26 17.11
CA LEU A 35 16.08 9.24 16.49
C LEU A 35 14.75 9.83 16.00
N GLU A 36 14.13 10.74 16.75
CA GLU A 36 12.96 11.53 16.31
C GLU A 36 13.27 12.34 15.05
N GLN A 37 14.44 12.99 14.99
CA GLN A 37 14.81 13.79 13.82
C GLN A 37 14.98 12.94 12.55
N ARG A 38 15.42 11.68 12.68
CA ARG A 38 15.53 10.72 11.56
C ARG A 38 14.17 10.19 11.14
N VAL A 39 13.28 9.92 12.10
CA VAL A 39 11.90 9.50 11.83
C VAL A 39 11.13 10.60 11.10
N ASP A 40 11.28 11.87 11.52
CA ASP A 40 10.62 13.01 10.87
C ASP A 40 11.09 13.25 9.44
N GLN A 41 12.38 13.07 9.15
CA GLN A 41 12.90 13.15 7.78
C GLN A 41 12.33 12.04 6.89
N GLN A 42 12.37 10.79 7.37
CA GLN A 42 11.85 9.65 6.61
C GLN A 42 10.33 9.72 6.42
N ALA A 43 9.58 10.27 7.39
CA ALA A 43 8.14 10.48 7.26
C ALA A 43 7.79 11.47 6.14
N ARG A 44 8.56 12.57 6.00
CA ARG A 44 8.36 13.54 4.92
C ARG A 44 8.68 12.97 3.55
N GLU A 45 9.75 12.20 3.44
CA GLU A 45 10.11 11.53 2.18
C GLU A 45 9.06 10.49 1.77
N ASN A 46 8.59 9.67 2.72
CA ASN A 46 7.54 8.69 2.45
C ASN A 46 6.21 9.34 2.04
N ALA A 47 5.81 10.45 2.67
CA ALA A 47 4.59 11.17 2.28
C ALA A 47 4.65 11.64 0.81
N GLY A 48 5.80 12.16 0.38
CA GLY A 48 6.01 12.57 -1.01
C GLY A 48 6.01 11.41 -2.01
N LEU A 49 6.57 10.26 -1.62
CA LEU A 49 6.54 9.05 -2.44
C LEU A 49 5.13 8.44 -2.55
N GLN A 50 4.37 8.44 -1.45
CA GLN A 50 3.00 7.93 -1.42
C GLN A 50 2.11 8.72 -2.38
N GLN A 51 2.19 10.06 -2.34
CA GLN A 51 1.39 10.91 -3.23
C GLN A 51 1.67 10.66 -4.72
N ARG A 52 2.94 10.39 -5.08
CA ARG A 52 3.32 10.04 -6.45
C ARG A 52 2.82 8.64 -6.83
N ASN A 53 2.89 7.70 -5.90
CA ASN A 53 2.39 6.34 -6.13
C ASN A 53 0.88 6.36 -6.38
N ASP A 54 0.13 7.12 -5.57
CA ASP A 54 -1.32 7.25 -5.70
C ASP A 54 -1.69 7.92 -7.05
N ALA A 55 -0.93 8.94 -7.48
CA ALA A 55 -1.13 9.57 -8.78
C ALA A 55 -0.84 8.63 -9.96
N LEU A 56 0.27 7.88 -9.89
CA LEU A 56 0.62 6.89 -10.92
C LEU A 56 -0.37 5.73 -10.95
N ALA A 57 -0.88 5.30 -9.79
CA ALA A 57 -1.90 4.26 -9.72
C ALA A 57 -3.21 4.71 -10.38
N ALA A 58 -3.62 5.96 -10.16
CA ALA A 58 -4.78 6.54 -10.83
C ALA A 58 -4.58 6.65 -12.35
N GLU A 59 -3.39 7.03 -12.80
CA GLU A 59 -3.06 7.11 -14.23
C GLU A 59 -3.06 5.73 -14.90
N VAL A 60 -2.52 4.70 -14.23
CA VAL A 60 -2.57 3.32 -14.73
C VAL A 60 -4.01 2.79 -14.80
N GLU A 61 -4.84 3.13 -13.81
CA GLU A 61 -6.26 2.74 -13.83
C GLU A 61 -7.04 3.43 -14.95
N ASP A 62 -6.80 4.73 -15.16
CA ASP A 62 -7.41 5.50 -16.25
C ASP A 62 -7.04 4.90 -17.62
N LEU A 63 -5.74 4.63 -17.84
CA LEU A 63 -5.26 4.00 -19.08
C LEU A 63 -5.89 2.63 -19.33
N LYS A 64 -5.98 1.77 -18.30
CA LYS A 64 -6.62 0.46 -18.42
C LYS A 64 -8.10 0.57 -18.72
N SER A 65 -8.79 1.50 -18.06
CA SER A 65 -10.23 1.72 -18.26
C SER A 65 -10.52 2.26 -19.67
N GLY A 66 -9.67 3.16 -20.16
CA GLY A 66 -9.75 3.71 -21.51
C GLY A 66 -9.50 2.66 -22.58
N GLU A 67 -8.46 1.83 -22.43
CA GLU A 67 -8.20 0.73 -23.37
C GLU A 67 -9.33 -0.31 -23.36
N ALA A 68 -9.84 -0.69 -22.19
CA ALA A 68 -10.95 -1.63 -22.08
C ALA A 68 -12.24 -1.09 -22.72
N ALA A 69 -12.53 0.21 -22.54
CA ALA A 69 -13.68 0.86 -23.15
C ALA A 69 -13.58 0.90 -24.69
N VAL A 70 -12.39 1.15 -25.22
CA VAL A 70 -12.13 1.13 -26.67
C VAL A 70 -12.23 -0.30 -27.23
N GLU A 71 -11.71 -1.29 -26.50
CA GLU A 71 -11.77 -2.69 -26.89
C GLU A 71 -13.21 -3.22 -26.91
N GLU A 72 -14.03 -2.87 -25.91
CA GLU A 72 -15.45 -3.22 -25.86
C GLU A 72 -16.19 -2.63 -27.07
N ARG A 73 -15.91 -1.37 -27.43
CA ARG A 73 -16.53 -0.73 -28.61
C ARG A 73 -16.09 -1.40 -29.91
N ALA A 74 -14.82 -1.76 -30.05
CA ALA A 74 -14.31 -2.48 -31.22
C ALA A 74 -14.94 -3.88 -31.39
N ARG A 75 -15.15 -4.60 -30.28
CA ARG A 75 -15.79 -5.92 -30.28
C ARG A 75 -17.31 -5.82 -30.53
N SER A 76 -18.00 -4.94 -29.82
CA SER A 76 -19.47 -4.84 -29.86
C SER A 76 -19.99 -4.18 -31.13
N GLU A 77 -19.34 -3.14 -31.65
CA GLU A 77 -19.85 -2.39 -32.80
C GLU A 77 -19.19 -2.77 -34.12
N LEU A 78 -17.89 -3.03 -34.11
CA LEU A 78 -17.13 -3.33 -35.33
C LEU A 78 -16.93 -4.83 -35.55
N GLY A 79 -17.30 -5.68 -34.59
CA GLY A 79 -17.09 -7.12 -34.65
C GLY A 79 -15.62 -7.50 -34.80
N MET A 80 -14.70 -6.61 -34.39
CA MET A 80 -13.27 -6.84 -34.51
C MET A 80 -12.81 -7.84 -33.45
N ILE A 81 -11.99 -8.81 -33.87
CA ILE A 81 -11.39 -9.84 -33.02
C ILE A 81 -9.86 -9.77 -33.13
N LYS A 82 -9.12 -10.09 -32.06
CA LYS A 82 -7.66 -10.06 -32.12
C LYS A 82 -7.11 -11.18 -33.02
N PRO A 83 -5.94 -10.99 -33.66
CA PRO A 83 -5.28 -12.06 -34.41
C PRO A 83 -4.98 -13.27 -33.51
N GLY A 84 -5.52 -14.45 -33.85
CA GLY A 84 -5.35 -15.67 -33.07
C GLY A 84 -6.42 -15.94 -31.99
N GLU A 85 -7.46 -15.11 -31.90
CA GLU A 85 -8.58 -15.28 -30.97
C GLU A 85 -9.74 -16.07 -31.63
N THR A 86 -10.32 -17.05 -30.91
CA THR A 86 -11.48 -17.81 -31.39
C THR A 86 -12.76 -17.25 -30.77
N PHE A 87 -13.62 -16.61 -31.59
CA PHE A 87 -14.87 -16.02 -31.15
C PHE A 87 -16.03 -17.03 -31.16
N TYR A 88 -16.65 -17.25 -29.99
CA TYR A 88 -17.84 -18.10 -29.84
C TYR A 88 -19.07 -17.22 -29.60
N ARG A 89 -20.06 -17.30 -30.49
CA ARG A 89 -21.36 -16.65 -30.30
C ARG A 89 -22.39 -17.69 -29.87
N VAL A 90 -22.87 -17.57 -28.63
CA VAL A 90 -23.98 -18.38 -28.14
C VAL A 90 -25.26 -17.81 -28.75
N VAL A 91 -25.88 -18.56 -29.66
CA VAL A 91 -27.26 -18.31 -30.10
C VAL A 91 -28.16 -19.20 -29.24
N GLU A 92 -29.14 -18.61 -28.58
CA GLU A 92 -30.21 -19.39 -27.96
C GLU A 92 -30.91 -20.16 -29.09
N PRO A 93 -30.97 -21.50 -29.02
CA PRO A 93 -31.82 -22.23 -29.93
C PRO A 93 -33.23 -21.73 -29.66
N GLU A 94 -33.85 -21.09 -30.66
CA GLU A 94 -35.27 -20.78 -30.68
C GLU A 94 -36.00 -21.99 -30.11
N ALA A 95 -36.39 -21.87 -28.84
CA ALA A 95 -37.12 -22.91 -28.15
C ALA A 95 -38.49 -22.92 -28.79
N MET A 96 -38.59 -23.64 -29.92
CA MET A 96 -39.76 -24.24 -30.53
C MET A 96 -41.07 -23.79 -29.86
N LYS A 97 -41.44 -22.54 -30.11
CA LYS A 97 -42.78 -21.99 -29.90
C LYS A 97 -43.47 -22.25 -31.25
N VAL A 98 -44.56 -22.98 -31.44
CA VAL A 98 -45.68 -23.53 -30.62
C VAL A 98 -46.29 -24.60 -31.58
N SER A 99 -46.87 -25.74 -31.19
CA SER A 99 -48.19 -25.86 -30.54
C SER A 99 -48.57 -27.33 -30.26
N PRO A 100 -49.38 -27.62 -29.23
CA PRO A 100 -49.81 -28.97 -28.82
C PRO A 100 -50.70 -29.68 -29.86
N PRO A 101 -50.77 -31.03 -29.85
CA PRO A 101 -51.68 -31.77 -30.73
C PRO A 101 -53.13 -31.41 -30.38
N ALA A 102 -53.89 -30.95 -31.38
CA ALA A 102 -55.32 -30.81 -31.26
C ALA A 102 -55.92 -32.18 -30.94
N ALA A 103 -56.40 -32.35 -29.71
CA ALA A 103 -57.33 -33.40 -29.38
C ALA A 103 -58.61 -33.15 -30.17
N SER A 104 -58.88 -33.99 -31.16
CA SER A 104 -60.20 -34.15 -31.76
C SER A 104 -60.89 -35.28 -30.98
N ASP A 105 -61.86 -34.89 -30.14
CA ASP A 105 -62.94 -35.76 -29.67
C ASP A 105 -63.69 -36.33 -30.89
N ASP A 106 -63.86 -37.65 -30.95
CA ASP A 106 -64.84 -38.38 -31.76
C ASP A 106 -65.31 -39.61 -30.96
#